data_AF-A0A372FQR9-F1
#
_entry.id   AF-A0A372FQR9-F1
#
_cell.length_a   1.000
_cell.length_b   1.000
_cell.length_c   1.000
_cell.angle_alpha   90.00
_cell.angle_beta   90.00
_cell.angle_gamma   90.00
#
_symmetry.space_group_name_H-M   'P 1'
#
loop_
_entity.id
_entity.type
_entity.pdbx_description
1 polymer ?
#
loop_
_entity_poly.entity_id
_entity_poly.type
_entity_poly.pdbx_seq_one_letter_code
_entity_poly.pdbx_strand_id
1 'polypeptide(L)'
;MRPYLRVANVFEDRIDTSDLKEMDFSGVFERYKLKPGDVLLNEGQSPELLGRPAIYRGSPENVAFTNTLLRFRAGPHVLPEWALIVFRRHMHARRFAREARITTNIAHLSASRLKSVEFPVPPLDEQRRIVNLIEDHLSRLDAAERLQSTGRRKLVALRRSALTTVLQPADRQMVPLRHLVERIEAGKSFGGASGPAAPEQWGIIKVSAMTWGEFRPDENKAIPASAANPQYEIRQGDLLVSRANTTDYVGASVLVGRKHSGPLHDVAVGGSV
;
A
#
# COMPACT_ATOMS: atom_id res chain seq x y z
N MET A 1 7.87 21.28 29.56
CA MET A 1 7.41 20.55 28.37
C MET A 1 8.59 20.11 27.53
N ARG A 2 8.60 18.87 27.04
CA ARG A 2 9.61 18.32 26.12
C ARG A 2 8.93 17.43 25.07
N PRO A 3 9.43 17.42 23.82
CA PRO A 3 8.91 16.53 22.78
C PRO A 3 9.26 15.06 23.08
N TYR A 4 8.40 14.14 22.67
CA TYR A 4 8.63 12.70 22.86
C TYR A 4 8.20 11.83 21.69
N LEU A 5 8.88 10.69 21.57
CA LEU A 5 8.50 9.60 20.67
C LEU A 5 7.53 8.63 21.36
N ARG A 6 6.56 8.18 20.57
CA ARG A 6 5.59 7.12 20.90
C ARG A 6 5.52 6.13 19.74
N VAL A 7 4.77 5.05 19.92
CA VAL A 7 4.53 4.03 18.87
C VAL A 7 4.15 4.61 17.51
N ALA A 8 3.40 5.72 17.47
CA ALA A 8 3.00 6.38 16.22
C ALA A 8 4.18 6.96 15.42
N ASN A 9 5.31 7.24 16.08
CA ASN A 9 6.49 7.84 15.46
C ASN A 9 7.51 6.80 14.99
N VAL A 10 7.45 5.56 15.48
CA VAL A 10 8.48 4.54 15.21
C VAL A 10 7.98 3.54 14.17
N PHE A 11 8.51 3.69 12.96
CA PHE A 11 8.35 2.77 11.82
C PHE A 11 9.57 1.85 11.68
N GLU A 12 9.52 0.87 10.78
CA GLU A 12 10.67 -0.04 10.58
C GLU A 12 11.84 0.75 9.99
N ASP A 13 12.92 0.88 10.76
CA ASP A 13 14.12 1.67 10.46
C ASP A 13 13.88 3.16 10.13
N ARG A 14 12.72 3.69 10.52
CA ARG A 14 12.35 5.08 10.26
C ARG A 14 11.64 5.68 11.45
N ILE A 15 12.08 6.87 11.85
CA ILE A 15 11.39 7.67 12.87
C ILE A 15 10.71 8.83 12.15
N ASP A 16 9.40 8.96 12.34
CA ASP A 16 8.60 10.09 11.85
C ASP A 16 8.42 11.12 12.97
N THR A 17 8.95 12.31 12.71
CA THR A 17 8.98 13.43 13.65
C THR A 17 8.03 14.55 13.25
N SER A 18 7.15 14.33 12.28
CA SER A 18 6.18 15.33 11.81
C SER A 18 5.07 15.62 12.83
N ASP A 19 4.72 14.62 13.64
CA ASP A 19 3.69 14.70 14.69
C ASP A 19 4.28 14.31 16.07
N LEU A 20 5.16 15.17 16.59
CA LEU A 20 5.67 15.06 17.95
C LEU A 20 4.72 15.73 18.93
N LYS A 21 4.38 15.01 19.99
CA LYS A 21 3.66 15.55 21.14
C LYS A 21 4.65 15.98 22.21
N GLU A 22 4.20 16.85 23.10
CA GLU A 22 4.97 17.26 24.26
C GLU A 22 4.32 16.79 25.56
N MET A 23 5.15 16.53 26.57
CA MET A 23 4.68 16.30 27.93
C MET A 23 5.69 16.84 28.94
N ASP A 24 5.30 16.87 30.20
CA ASP A 24 6.23 17.24 31.27
C ASP A 24 7.18 16.07 31.61
N PHE A 25 8.48 16.36 31.57
CA PHE A 25 9.56 15.47 31.96
C PHE A 25 10.40 16.08 33.10
N SER A 26 9.85 17.05 33.83
CA SER A 26 10.53 17.70 34.94
C SER A 26 11.06 16.67 35.95
N GLY A 27 12.33 16.81 36.33
CA GLY A 27 13.03 15.89 37.23
C GLY A 27 13.39 14.52 36.66
N VAL A 28 12.90 14.13 35.48
CA VAL A 28 13.14 12.78 34.89
C VAL A 28 13.70 12.81 33.47
N PHE A 29 13.79 13.98 32.84
CA PHE A 29 14.15 14.13 31.43
C PHE A 29 15.46 13.42 31.05
N GLU A 30 16.54 13.59 31.82
CA GLU A 30 17.84 13.00 31.50
C GLU A 30 17.81 11.45 31.44
N ARG A 31 16.92 10.82 32.20
CA ARG A 31 16.74 9.36 32.16
C ARG A 31 16.13 8.91 30.83
N TYR A 32 15.17 9.67 30.30
CA TYR A 32 14.38 9.35 29.11
C TYR A 32 14.88 10.02 27.84
N LYS A 33 15.83 10.96 27.94
CA LYS A 33 16.44 11.63 26.79
C LYS A 33 17.09 10.61 25.86
N LEU A 34 16.79 10.73 24.57
CA LEU A 34 17.38 9.91 23.51
C LEU A 34 18.76 10.44 23.13
N LYS A 35 19.65 9.50 22.80
CA LYS A 35 20.99 9.77 22.28
C LYS A 35 21.15 9.12 20.91
N PRO A 36 21.89 9.76 19.99
CA PRO A 36 22.23 9.12 18.71
C PRO A 36 22.74 7.69 18.92
N GLY A 37 22.22 6.74 18.15
CA GLY A 37 22.53 5.32 18.27
C GLY A 37 21.64 4.55 19.25
N ASP A 38 20.71 5.20 19.96
CA ASP A 38 19.64 4.50 20.66
C ASP A 38 18.74 3.77 19.65
N VAL A 39 18.48 2.49 19.88
CA VAL A 39 17.55 1.68 19.08
C VAL A 39 16.24 1.56 19.84
N LEU A 40 15.16 2.06 19.24
CA LEU A 40 13.81 2.02 19.81
C LEU A 40 13.06 0.82 19.28
N LEU A 41 12.27 0.15 20.12
CA LEU A 41 11.38 -0.94 19.74
C LEU A 41 9.95 -0.68 20.22
N ASN A 42 8.95 -0.96 19.39
CA ASN A 42 7.54 -0.87 19.80
C ASN A 42 7.17 -1.96 20.80
N GLU A 43 6.66 -1.56 21.98
CA GLU A 43 6.30 -2.46 23.08
C GLU A 43 4.91 -3.08 22.93
N GLY A 44 3.97 -2.40 22.26
CA GLY A 44 2.59 -2.87 22.09
C GLY A 44 1.95 -2.42 20.77
N GLN A 45 1.63 -3.39 19.91
CA GLN A 45 0.85 -3.24 18.67
C GLN A 45 0.14 -4.57 18.34
N SER A 46 -0.46 -4.66 17.16
CA SER A 46 -0.85 -5.95 16.58
C SER A 46 0.35 -6.91 16.56
N PRO A 47 0.13 -8.23 16.71
CA PRO A 47 1.22 -9.21 16.80
C PRO A 47 2.24 -9.16 15.66
N GLU A 48 1.82 -8.72 14.48
CA GLU A 48 2.64 -8.61 13.26
C GLU A 48 3.58 -7.41 13.27
N LEU A 49 3.29 -6.38 14.07
CA LEU A 49 4.07 -5.13 14.14
C LEU A 49 4.83 -4.99 15.46
N LEU A 50 4.79 -6.01 16.31
CA LEU A 50 5.42 -6.02 17.62
C LEU A 50 6.95 -6.01 17.52
N GLY A 51 7.59 -5.16 18.31
CA GLY A 51 9.06 -5.07 18.37
C GLY A 51 9.67 -4.37 17.16
N ARG A 52 8.87 -3.63 16.38
CA ARG A 52 9.33 -2.81 15.26
C ARG A 52 10.47 -1.88 15.69
N PRO A 53 11.68 -2.03 15.11
CA PRO A 53 12.84 -1.29 15.57
C PRO A 53 13.18 -0.08 14.67
N ALA A 54 13.72 0.99 15.25
CA ALA A 54 14.36 2.08 14.53
C ALA A 54 15.53 2.70 15.31
N ILE A 55 16.57 3.15 14.59
CA ILE A 55 17.67 3.88 15.20
C ILE A 55 17.32 5.37 15.29
N TYR A 56 17.48 5.94 16.48
CA TYR A 56 17.45 7.37 16.67
C TYR A 56 18.77 8.00 16.23
N ARG A 57 18.71 8.83 15.19
CA ARG A 57 19.87 9.44 14.52
C ARG A 57 20.20 10.85 15.02
N GLY A 58 19.65 11.25 16.17
CA GLY A 58 19.97 12.53 16.81
C GLY A 58 19.06 13.71 16.44
N SER A 59 18.04 13.50 15.61
CA SER A 59 17.12 14.56 15.19
C SER A 59 15.65 14.20 15.48
N PRO A 60 14.85 15.11 16.07
CA PRO A 60 15.26 16.42 16.60
C PRO A 60 15.92 16.27 17.98
N GLU A 61 16.83 17.18 18.33
CA GLU A 61 17.52 17.16 19.62
C GLU A 61 16.57 17.29 20.83
N ASN A 62 17.04 16.85 22.00
CA ASN A 62 16.31 16.96 23.27
C ASN A 62 14.91 16.30 23.28
N VAL A 63 14.79 15.19 22.55
CA VAL A 63 13.61 14.33 22.54
C VAL A 63 13.70 13.23 23.60
N ALA A 64 12.58 12.94 24.25
CA ALA A 64 12.39 11.79 25.12
C ALA A 64 11.55 10.69 24.45
N PHE A 65 11.24 9.62 25.17
CA PHE A 65 10.31 8.58 24.70
C PHE A 65 9.35 8.18 25.82
N THR A 66 8.22 7.57 25.44
CA THR A 66 7.19 7.08 26.38
C THR A 66 7.32 5.59 26.66
N ASN A 67 6.60 5.11 27.67
CA ASN A 67 6.44 3.68 28.01
C ASN A 67 5.76 2.83 26.92
N THR A 68 5.50 3.38 25.75
CA THR A 68 5.02 2.63 24.58
C THR A 68 6.20 2.09 23.75
N LEU A 69 7.43 2.50 24.08
CA LEU A 69 8.66 2.15 23.40
C LEU A 69 9.67 1.59 24.42
N LEU A 70 10.42 0.58 23.97
CA LEU A 70 11.64 0.14 24.63
C LEU A 70 12.84 0.83 24.00
N ARG A 71 13.80 1.25 24.83
CA ARG A 71 15.10 1.75 24.38
C ARG A 71 16.17 0.71 24.63
N PHE A 72 16.78 0.22 23.55
CA PHE A 72 18.03 -0.50 23.56
C PHE A 72 19.18 0.47 23.32
N ARG A 73 20.20 0.44 24.18
CA ARG A 73 21.45 1.18 24.02
C ARG A 73 22.58 0.17 23.93
N ALA A 74 23.30 0.18 22.82
CA ALA A 74 24.35 -0.78 22.57
C ALA A 74 25.51 -0.62 23.57
N GLY A 75 26.07 -1.76 24.01
CA GLY A 75 27.32 -1.79 24.76
C GLY A 75 28.53 -1.70 23.83
N PRO A 76 29.77 -1.71 24.37
CA PRO A 76 30.99 -1.49 23.60
C PRO A 76 31.28 -2.56 22.53
N HIS A 77 30.64 -3.73 22.63
CA HIS A 77 30.84 -4.85 21.71
C HIS A 77 29.74 -4.99 20.65
N VAL A 78 28.83 -4.02 20.55
CA VAL A 78 27.70 -4.08 19.61
C VAL A 78 27.56 -2.74 18.89
N LEU A 79 27.47 -2.78 17.57
CA LEU A 79 27.09 -1.61 16.77
C LEU A 79 25.56 -1.41 16.84
N PRO A 80 25.04 -0.18 17.00
CA PRO A 80 23.61 0.11 16.90
C PRO A 80 22.96 -0.42 15.61
N GLU A 81 23.66 -0.32 14.49
CA GLU A 81 23.26 -0.80 13.17
C GLU A 81 23.14 -2.32 13.13
N TRP A 82 24.07 -3.04 13.79
CA TRP A 82 23.97 -4.48 13.95
C TRP A 82 22.75 -4.87 14.79
N ALA A 83 22.51 -4.17 15.90
CA ALA A 83 21.34 -4.41 16.73
C ALA A 83 20.03 -4.18 15.97
N LEU A 84 19.96 -3.14 15.14
CA LEU A 84 18.82 -2.90 14.26
C LEU A 84 18.58 -4.09 13.32
N ILE A 85 19.62 -4.59 12.64
CA ILE A 85 19.51 -5.75 11.73
C ILE A 85 18.98 -6.99 12.47
N VAL A 86 19.55 -7.29 13.64
CA VAL A 86 19.12 -8.43 14.47
C VAL A 86 17.66 -8.28 14.91
N PHE A 87 17.25 -7.09 15.37
CA PHE A 87 15.88 -6.87 15.81
C PHE A 87 14.88 -6.92 14.64
N ARG A 88 15.23 -6.41 13.45
CA ARG A 88 14.40 -6.56 12.25
C ARG A 88 14.22 -8.03 11.90
N ARG A 89 15.31 -8.82 11.94
CA ARG A 89 15.22 -10.28 11.74
C ARG A 89 14.28 -10.93 12.76
N HIS A 90 14.39 -10.61 14.04
CA HIS A 90 13.53 -11.17 15.09
C HIS A 90 12.05 -10.77 14.94
N MET A 91 11.77 -9.53 14.52
CA MET A 91 10.43 -9.07 14.19
C MET A 91 9.84 -9.89 13.03
N HIS A 92 10.55 -9.96 11.89
CA HIS A 92 10.09 -10.67 10.69
C HIS A 92 9.98 -12.18 10.90
N ALA A 93 10.85 -12.77 11.71
CA ALA A 93 10.76 -14.18 12.10
C ALA A 93 9.71 -14.46 13.20
N ARG A 94 8.90 -13.46 13.59
CA ARG A 94 7.90 -13.52 14.67
C ARG A 94 8.46 -14.00 16.01
N ARG A 95 9.77 -13.82 16.25
CA ARG A 95 10.43 -14.22 17.50
C ARG A 95 9.89 -13.40 18.67
N PHE A 96 9.71 -12.10 18.50
CA PHE A 96 9.11 -11.23 19.52
C PHE A 96 7.67 -11.60 19.85
N ALA A 97 6.87 -11.95 18.84
CA ALA A 97 5.48 -12.36 19.03
C ALA A 97 5.37 -13.65 19.84
N ARG A 98 6.29 -14.61 19.66
CA ARG A 98 6.35 -15.85 20.45
C ARG A 98 6.68 -15.63 21.92
N GLU A 99 7.48 -14.62 22.23
CA GLU A 99 7.87 -14.28 23.61
C GLU A 99 6.84 -13.36 24.29
N ALA A 100 5.97 -12.71 23.52
CA ALA A 100 4.98 -11.77 24.03
C ALA A 100 3.78 -12.46 24.67
N ARG A 101 3.20 -11.82 25.70
CA ARG A 101 1.90 -12.23 26.24
C ARG A 101 0.81 -11.59 25.40
N ILE A 102 -0.10 -12.43 24.91
CA ILE A 102 -1.27 -11.99 24.17
C ILE A 102 -2.40 -11.77 25.18
N THR A 103 -2.93 -10.56 25.24
CA THR A 103 -4.19 -10.26 25.95
C THR A 103 -5.15 -9.59 24.98
N THR A 104 -6.29 -10.25 24.74
CA THR A 104 -7.52 -9.76 24.06
C THR A 104 -7.44 -9.06 22.69
N ASN A 105 -6.25 -8.71 22.17
CA ASN A 105 -5.88 -8.33 20.80
C ASN A 105 -4.54 -7.54 20.74
N ILE A 106 -3.90 -7.28 21.90
CA ILE A 106 -2.62 -6.58 21.99
C ILE A 106 -1.56 -7.54 22.51
N ALA A 107 -0.45 -7.64 21.77
CA ALA A 107 0.74 -8.35 22.21
C ALA A 107 1.70 -7.36 22.85
N HIS A 108 2.28 -7.70 24.01
CA HIS A 108 3.16 -6.81 24.76
C HIS A 108 4.55 -7.44 24.96
N LEU A 109 5.58 -6.77 24.44
CA LEU A 109 6.98 -7.15 24.57
C LEU A 109 7.62 -6.36 25.72
N SER A 110 7.70 -6.93 26.92
CA SER A 110 8.31 -6.25 28.06
C SER A 110 9.85 -6.20 27.94
N ALA A 111 10.48 -5.24 28.63
CA ALA A 111 11.94 -5.17 28.73
C ALA A 111 12.57 -6.46 29.27
N SER A 112 11.91 -7.15 30.22
CA SER A 112 12.39 -8.43 30.76
C SER A 112 12.42 -9.53 29.72
N ARG A 113 11.42 -9.59 28.84
CA ARG A 113 11.35 -10.56 27.74
C ARG A 113 12.35 -10.24 26.64
N LEU A 114 12.50 -8.96 26.30
CA LEU A 114 13.51 -8.57 25.31
C LEU A 114 14.91 -8.99 25.77
N LYS A 115 15.21 -8.91 27.07
CA LYS A 115 16.49 -9.36 27.64
C LYS A 115 16.72 -10.88 27.57
N SER A 116 15.68 -11.70 27.46
CA SER A 116 15.80 -13.16 27.30
C SER A 116 15.87 -13.60 25.84
N VAL A 117 15.67 -12.68 24.88
CA VAL A 117 15.82 -12.99 23.46
C VAL A 117 17.30 -13.17 23.13
N GLU A 118 17.61 -14.29 22.47
CA GLU A 118 18.96 -14.57 21.97
C GLU A 118 19.44 -13.47 21.01
N PHE A 119 20.68 -13.03 21.19
CA PHE A 119 21.28 -11.95 20.42
C PHE A 119 22.68 -12.37 19.94
N PRO A 120 22.92 -12.50 18.62
CA PRO A 120 24.24 -12.85 18.10
C PRO A 120 25.20 -11.66 18.22
N VAL A 121 26.40 -11.91 18.75
CA VAL A 121 27.45 -10.89 18.92
C VAL A 121 28.75 -11.37 18.26
N PRO A 122 28.87 -11.28 16.92
CA PRO A 122 30.15 -11.52 16.25
C PRO A 122 31.14 -10.38 16.58
N PRO A 123 32.45 -10.53 16.27
CA PRO A 123 33.43 -9.46 16.45
C PRO A 123 33.01 -8.15 15.75
N LEU A 124 33.42 -7.00 16.28
CA LEU A 124 33.01 -5.67 15.77
C LEU A 124 33.34 -5.46 14.29
N ASP A 125 34.48 -5.98 13.82
CA ASP A 125 34.87 -5.87 12.41
C ASP A 125 33.92 -6.65 11.51
N GLU A 126 33.45 -7.82 11.97
CA GLU A 126 32.48 -8.63 11.25
C GLU A 126 31.09 -7.97 11.25
N GLN A 127 30.68 -7.39 12.39
CA GLN A 127 29.46 -6.57 12.45
C GLN A 127 29.52 -5.44 11.43
N ARG A 128 30.62 -4.68 11.38
CA ARG A 128 30.80 -3.56 10.46
C ARG A 128 30.79 -4.01 9.00
N ARG A 129 31.48 -5.11 8.68
CA ARG A 129 31.50 -5.70 7.34
C ARG A 129 30.10 -6.07 6.86
N ILE A 130 29.31 -6.74 7.71
CA ILE A 130 27.95 -7.17 7.36
C ILE A 130 27.01 -5.97 7.26
N VAL A 131 27.08 -5.02 8.21
CA VAL A 131 26.28 -3.77 8.17
C VAL A 131 26.50 -3.06 6.84
N ASN A 132 27.75 -2.81 6.46
CA ASN A 132 28.08 -2.11 5.22
C ASN A 132 27.55 -2.84 3.97
N LEU A 133 27.65 -4.18 3.95
CA LEU A 133 27.13 -4.99 2.84
C LEU A 133 25.60 -4.89 2.71
N ILE A 134 24.90 -4.95 3.85
CA ILE A 134 23.44 -4.86 3.87
C ILE A 134 22.99 -3.45 3.48
N GLU A 135 23.64 -2.40 3.99
CA GLU A 135 23.34 -1.02 3.64
C GLU A 135 23.55 -0.75 2.14
N ASP A 136 24.65 -1.26 1.53
CA ASP A 136 24.86 -1.18 0.08
C ASP A 136 23.69 -1.81 -0.69
N HIS A 137 23.31 -3.04 -0.35
CA HIS A 137 22.22 -3.73 -1.02
C HIS A 137 20.87 -3.04 -0.84
N LEU A 138 20.54 -2.59 0.37
CA LEU A 138 19.29 -1.87 0.63
C LEU A 138 19.24 -0.53 -0.12
N SER A 139 20.36 0.20 -0.18
CA SER A 139 20.41 1.47 -0.93
C SER A 139 20.15 1.28 -2.43
N ARG A 140 20.60 0.16 -3.00
CA ARG A 140 20.35 -0.21 -4.40
C ARG A 140 18.89 -0.57 -4.65
N LEU A 141 18.24 -1.24 -3.69
CA LEU A 141 16.80 -1.53 -3.75
C LEU A 141 15.98 -0.24 -3.69
N ASP A 142 16.30 0.67 -2.77
CA ASP A 142 15.64 1.98 -2.68
C ASP A 142 15.77 2.78 -3.98
N ALA A 143 16.95 2.76 -4.61
CA ALA A 143 17.17 3.40 -5.90
C ALA A 143 16.32 2.76 -7.02
N ALA A 144 16.20 1.45 -7.03
CA ALA A 144 15.36 0.73 -7.99
C ALA A 144 13.87 1.06 -7.82
N GLU A 145 13.36 1.13 -6.59
CA GLU A 145 11.97 1.52 -6.31
C GLU A 145 11.67 2.96 -6.76
N ARG A 146 12.61 3.89 -6.54
CA ARG A 146 12.49 5.29 -7.03
C ARG A 146 12.49 5.37 -8.56
N LEU A 147 13.30 4.56 -9.23
CA LEU A 147 13.32 4.49 -10.69
C LEU A 147 12.00 3.93 -11.23
N GLN A 148 11.49 2.86 -10.63
CA GLN A 148 10.23 2.22 -11.02
C GLN A 148 9.05 3.18 -10.86
N SER A 149 8.95 3.87 -9.72
CA SER A 149 7.87 4.83 -9.47
C SER A 149 7.92 6.02 -10.42
N THR A 150 9.12 6.49 -10.77
CA THR A 150 9.32 7.55 -11.76
C THR A 150 8.97 7.09 -13.17
N GLY A 151 9.37 5.88 -13.56
CA GLY A 151 8.99 5.26 -14.83
C GLY A 151 7.47 5.14 -14.98
N ARG A 152 6.78 4.70 -13.92
CA ARG A 152 5.30 4.61 -13.90
C ARG A 152 4.63 5.97 -14.09
N ARG A 153 5.11 7.02 -13.42
CA ARG A 153 4.61 8.40 -13.61
C ARG A 153 4.80 8.88 -15.05
N LYS A 154 5.98 8.65 -15.64
CA LYS A 154 6.27 9.00 -17.04
C LYS A 154 5.38 8.25 -18.01
N LEU A 155 5.13 6.95 -17.79
CA LEU A 155 4.25 6.15 -18.64
C LEU A 155 2.83 6.71 -18.65
N VAL A 156 2.27 7.06 -17.49
CA VAL A 156 0.93 7.67 -17.39
C VAL A 156 0.87 9.00 -18.14
N ALA A 157 1.88 9.86 -17.95
CA ALA A 157 1.96 11.15 -18.64
C ALA A 157 2.08 10.99 -20.17
N LEU A 158 2.91 10.06 -20.64
CA LEU A 158 3.09 9.77 -22.07
C LEU A 158 1.80 9.25 -22.69
N ARG A 159 1.11 8.31 -22.02
CA ARG A 159 -0.19 7.79 -22.49
C ARG A 159 -1.21 8.92 -22.66
N ARG A 160 -1.31 9.81 -21.67
CA ARG A 160 -2.18 10.99 -21.73
C ARG A 160 -1.82 11.90 -22.90
N SER A 161 -0.53 12.26 -23.01
CA SER A 161 -0.04 13.12 -24.09
C SER A 161 -0.30 12.52 -25.46
N ALA A 162 -0.02 11.23 -25.67
CA ALA A 162 -0.22 10.56 -26.96
C ALA A 162 -1.70 10.59 -27.37
N LEU A 163 -2.62 10.27 -26.46
CA LEU A 163 -4.07 10.36 -26.72
C LEU A 163 -4.49 11.80 -27.04
N THR A 164 -4.01 12.77 -26.26
CA THR A 164 -4.31 14.19 -26.51
C THR A 164 -3.78 14.66 -27.86
N THR A 165 -2.53 14.37 -28.21
CA THR A 165 -1.93 14.77 -29.49
C THR A 165 -2.65 14.13 -30.67
N VAL A 166 -3.00 12.84 -30.59
CA VAL A 166 -3.78 12.19 -31.65
C VAL A 166 -5.16 12.83 -31.82
N LEU A 167 -5.73 13.40 -30.76
CA LEU A 167 -7.05 14.05 -30.77
C LEU A 167 -6.97 15.58 -30.93
N GLN A 168 -5.78 16.18 -31.08
CA GLN A 168 -5.65 17.63 -31.22
C GLN A 168 -6.21 18.10 -32.58
N PRO A 169 -6.90 19.26 -32.61
CA PRO A 169 -7.54 19.78 -33.81
C PRO A 169 -6.52 20.56 -34.64
N ALA A 170 -5.73 19.88 -35.47
CA ALA A 170 -5.02 20.57 -36.54
C ALA A 170 -5.99 20.85 -37.71
N ASP A 171 -6.80 19.87 -38.10
CA ASP A 171 -7.73 19.96 -39.24
C ASP A 171 -9.06 19.20 -39.05
N ARG A 172 -9.43 18.87 -37.80
CA ARG A 172 -10.59 17.99 -37.52
C ARG A 172 -11.79 18.77 -37.02
N GLN A 173 -12.93 18.58 -37.68
CA GLN A 173 -14.21 19.12 -37.24
C GLN A 173 -14.63 18.43 -35.93
N MET A 174 -14.86 19.22 -34.89
CA MET A 174 -15.51 18.74 -33.67
C MET A 174 -17.01 18.65 -33.92
N VAL A 175 -17.56 17.43 -33.93
CA VAL A 175 -18.99 17.18 -34.14
C VAL A 175 -19.59 16.61 -32.86
N PRO A 176 -20.78 17.09 -32.42
CA PRO A 176 -21.49 16.48 -31.31
C PRO A 176 -21.70 14.97 -31.51
N LEU A 177 -21.45 14.17 -30.47
CA LEU A 177 -21.52 12.71 -30.53
C LEU A 177 -22.87 12.20 -31.10
N ARG A 178 -23.98 12.90 -30.83
CA ARG A 178 -25.33 12.60 -31.36
C ARG A 178 -25.41 12.51 -32.89
N HIS A 179 -24.49 13.11 -33.63
CA HIS A 179 -24.46 13.03 -35.09
C HIS A 179 -23.64 11.83 -35.59
N LEU A 180 -22.92 11.14 -34.69
CA LEU A 180 -22.01 10.02 -35.00
C LEU A 180 -22.50 8.69 -34.45
N VAL A 181 -23.41 8.70 -33.47
CA VAL A 181 -23.93 7.49 -32.83
C VAL A 181 -25.32 7.18 -33.36
N GLU A 182 -25.56 5.91 -33.66
CA GLU A 182 -26.90 5.43 -34.00
C GLU A 182 -27.79 5.38 -32.75
N ARG A 183 -27.24 4.86 -31.63
CA ARG A 183 -27.94 4.71 -30.34
C ARG A 183 -26.96 4.80 -29.17
N ILE A 184 -27.45 5.29 -28.03
CA ILE A 184 -26.80 5.16 -26.72
C ILE A 184 -27.87 4.67 -25.76
N GLU A 185 -27.65 3.49 -25.18
CA GLU A 185 -28.66 2.82 -24.36
C GLU A 185 -28.19 2.67 -22.92
N ALA A 186 -29.08 2.96 -21.98
CA ALA A 186 -28.84 2.77 -20.57
C ALA A 186 -29.30 1.38 -20.14
N GLY A 187 -28.36 0.55 -19.69
CA GLY A 187 -28.68 -0.74 -19.08
C GLY A 187 -29.57 -0.60 -17.84
N LYS A 188 -30.39 -1.61 -17.57
CA LYS A 188 -31.20 -1.74 -16.36
C LYS A 188 -30.47 -2.59 -15.32
N SER A 189 -30.73 -2.37 -14.04
CA SER A 189 -30.30 -3.29 -12.97
C SER A 189 -31.46 -4.17 -12.57
N PHE A 190 -31.23 -5.47 -12.42
CA PHE A 190 -32.21 -6.42 -11.89
C PHE A 190 -31.76 -6.90 -10.51
N GLY A 191 -32.67 -6.89 -9.55
CA GLY A 191 -32.48 -7.57 -8.27
C GLY A 191 -32.89 -9.04 -8.41
N GLY A 192 -32.07 -9.97 -7.92
CA GLY A 192 -32.42 -11.39 -7.87
C GLY A 192 -31.39 -12.30 -8.55
N ALA A 193 -31.19 -13.47 -7.93
CA ALA A 193 -30.24 -14.54 -8.23
C ALA A 193 -28.74 -14.25 -7.97
N SER A 194 -28.14 -15.07 -7.10
CA SER A 194 -26.68 -15.18 -6.92
C SER A 194 -26.17 -16.34 -7.78
N GLY A 195 -25.63 -16.03 -8.96
CA GLY A 195 -24.94 -17.02 -9.78
C GLY A 195 -24.94 -16.67 -11.27
N PRO A 196 -23.92 -17.13 -12.04
CA PRO A 196 -23.86 -16.94 -13.47
C PRO A 196 -25.03 -17.66 -14.17
N ALA A 197 -25.48 -17.12 -15.29
CA ALA A 197 -26.47 -17.73 -16.17
C ALA A 197 -25.91 -19.01 -16.80
N ALA A 198 -26.76 -20.03 -16.94
CA ALA A 198 -26.45 -21.22 -17.74
C ALA A 198 -26.38 -20.88 -19.24
N PRO A 199 -25.77 -21.71 -20.11
CA PRO A 199 -25.55 -21.40 -21.54
C PRO A 199 -26.79 -21.00 -22.35
N GLU A 200 -27.96 -21.53 -22.00
CA GLU A 200 -29.24 -21.23 -22.69
C GLU A 200 -30.12 -20.24 -21.89
N GLN A 201 -29.59 -19.67 -20.82
CA GLN A 201 -30.29 -18.75 -19.94
C GLN A 201 -29.81 -17.32 -20.16
N TRP A 202 -30.74 -16.37 -20.16
CA TRP A 202 -30.39 -14.96 -20.18
C TRP A 202 -29.64 -14.55 -18.92
N GLY A 203 -28.53 -13.84 -19.11
CA GLY A 203 -27.73 -13.24 -18.05
C GLY A 203 -27.67 -11.73 -18.18
N ILE A 204 -27.64 -11.03 -17.05
CA ILE A 204 -27.27 -9.61 -16.99
C ILE A 204 -25.83 -9.47 -16.49
N ILE A 205 -25.02 -8.69 -17.19
CA ILE A 205 -23.63 -8.41 -16.79
C ILE A 205 -23.56 -7.57 -15.51
N LYS A 206 -22.57 -7.84 -14.67
CA LYS A 206 -22.23 -7.01 -13.52
C LYS A 206 -21.31 -5.87 -13.95
N VAL A 207 -21.15 -4.86 -13.10
CA VAL A 207 -20.07 -3.85 -13.27
C VAL A 207 -18.70 -4.53 -13.35
N SER A 208 -18.48 -5.62 -12.60
CA SER A 208 -17.25 -6.43 -12.64
C SER A 208 -17.01 -7.16 -13.96
N ALA A 209 -18.01 -7.27 -14.83
CA ALA A 209 -17.85 -7.83 -16.18
C ALA A 209 -17.06 -6.91 -17.12
N MET A 210 -16.84 -5.66 -16.70
CA MET A 210 -16.14 -4.66 -17.47
C MET A 210 -14.99 -4.13 -16.62
N THR A 211 -13.77 -4.53 -16.96
CA THR A 211 -12.56 -3.84 -16.50
C THR A 211 -12.06 -2.94 -17.62
N TRP A 212 -11.10 -2.06 -17.36
CA TRP A 212 -10.47 -1.24 -18.40
C TRP A 212 -9.97 -2.15 -19.53
N GLY A 213 -10.65 -2.18 -20.69
CA GLY A 213 -10.21 -2.89 -21.89
C GLY A 213 -10.45 -4.41 -21.97
N GLU A 214 -11.13 -5.05 -21.00
CA GLU A 214 -11.52 -6.47 -21.08
C GLU A 214 -12.99 -6.69 -20.70
N PHE A 215 -13.70 -7.47 -21.54
CA PHE A 215 -15.09 -7.85 -21.31
C PHE A 215 -15.14 -9.30 -20.87
N ARG A 216 -15.69 -9.54 -19.68
CA ARG A 216 -15.78 -10.85 -19.03
C ARG A 216 -17.24 -11.29 -19.02
N PRO A 217 -17.70 -12.04 -20.04
CA PRO A 217 -19.11 -12.43 -20.14
C PRO A 217 -19.56 -13.31 -18.96
N ASP A 218 -18.65 -14.02 -18.30
CA ASP A 218 -18.94 -14.90 -17.16
C ASP A 218 -19.31 -14.14 -15.86
N GLU A 219 -18.96 -12.86 -15.76
CA GLU A 219 -19.32 -11.99 -14.64
C GLU A 219 -20.76 -11.47 -14.77
N ASN A 220 -21.70 -12.41 -14.88
CA ASN A 220 -23.12 -12.12 -15.06
C ASN A 220 -23.97 -12.70 -13.92
N LYS A 221 -25.26 -12.39 -13.95
CA LYS A 221 -26.28 -12.98 -13.09
C LYS A 221 -27.43 -13.47 -13.95
N ALA A 222 -27.92 -14.66 -13.66
CA ALA A 222 -29.08 -15.20 -14.36
C ALA A 222 -30.32 -14.30 -14.15
N ILE A 223 -31.08 -14.06 -15.22
CA ILE A 223 -32.36 -13.34 -15.16
C ILE A 223 -33.49 -14.21 -15.72
N PRO A 224 -34.75 -14.00 -15.29
CA PRO A 224 -35.90 -14.65 -15.91
C PRO A 224 -36.02 -14.27 -17.39
N ALA A 225 -36.43 -15.21 -18.24
CA ALA A 225 -36.65 -14.94 -19.66
C ALA A 225 -37.69 -13.82 -19.91
N SER A 226 -38.66 -13.65 -19.01
CA SER A 226 -39.64 -12.57 -19.05
C SER A 226 -39.06 -11.17 -18.80
N ALA A 227 -37.87 -11.09 -18.16
CA ALA A 227 -37.14 -9.85 -17.92
C ALA A 227 -36.09 -9.57 -19.00
N ALA A 228 -35.76 -10.57 -19.81
CA ALA A 228 -34.81 -10.45 -20.91
C ALA A 228 -35.39 -9.60 -22.04
N ASN A 229 -34.54 -8.80 -22.65
CA ASN A 229 -34.92 -8.01 -23.80
C ASN A 229 -33.82 -8.13 -24.87
N PRO A 230 -34.08 -8.88 -25.96
CA PRO A 230 -33.10 -9.12 -27.02
C PRO A 230 -32.56 -7.85 -27.69
N GLN A 231 -33.23 -6.70 -27.54
CA GLN A 231 -32.72 -5.44 -28.08
C GLN A 231 -31.45 -4.96 -27.36
N TYR A 232 -31.23 -5.37 -26.11
CA TYR A 232 -30.06 -5.02 -25.29
C TYR A 232 -29.04 -6.16 -25.21
N GLU A 233 -29.14 -7.15 -26.11
CA GLU A 233 -28.17 -8.21 -26.23
C GLU A 233 -26.80 -7.62 -26.60
N ILE A 234 -25.78 -7.93 -25.80
CA ILE A 234 -24.41 -7.48 -26.03
C ILE A 234 -23.81 -8.30 -27.17
N ARG A 235 -23.35 -7.61 -28.22
CA ARG A 235 -22.79 -8.23 -29.42
C ARG A 235 -21.33 -7.83 -29.62
N GLN A 236 -20.63 -8.64 -30.42
CA GLN A 236 -19.29 -8.30 -30.87
C GLN A 236 -19.30 -6.95 -31.60
N GLY A 237 -18.40 -6.05 -31.19
CA GLY A 237 -18.32 -4.68 -31.72
C GLY A 237 -19.01 -3.63 -30.85
N ASP A 238 -19.78 -4.02 -29.83
CA ASP A 238 -20.37 -3.06 -28.90
C ASP A 238 -19.30 -2.39 -28.04
N LEU A 239 -19.42 -1.07 -27.86
CA LEU A 239 -18.63 -0.31 -26.90
C LEU A 239 -19.43 -0.14 -25.62
N LEU A 240 -19.06 -0.87 -24.58
CA LEU A 240 -19.68 -0.77 -23.28
C LEU A 240 -18.95 0.29 -22.43
N VAL A 241 -19.71 1.14 -21.73
CA VAL A 241 -19.16 2.15 -20.80
C VAL A 241 -19.81 2.03 -19.44
N SER A 242 -18.99 1.89 -18.39
CA SER A 242 -19.45 1.78 -17.01
C SER A 242 -19.93 3.11 -16.46
N ARG A 243 -21.09 3.07 -15.80
CA ARG A 243 -21.70 4.18 -15.04
C ARG A 243 -21.63 3.96 -13.53
N ALA A 244 -20.65 3.17 -13.04
CA ALA A 244 -20.50 2.86 -11.62
C ALA A 244 -20.35 4.14 -10.78
N ASN A 245 -20.75 4.11 -9.51
CA ASN A 245 -20.63 5.28 -8.62
C ASN A 245 -19.25 5.41 -7.95
N THR A 246 -18.35 4.44 -8.17
CA THR A 246 -16.99 4.47 -7.63
C THR A 246 -16.04 5.09 -8.64
N THR A 247 -15.16 5.97 -8.16
CA THR A 247 -14.15 6.67 -8.98
C THR A 247 -13.29 5.74 -9.83
N ASP A 248 -13.12 4.50 -9.37
CA ASP A 248 -12.27 3.50 -10.02
C ASP A 248 -12.87 2.93 -11.32
N TYR A 249 -14.21 2.98 -11.47
CA TYR A 249 -14.93 2.35 -12.57
C TYR A 249 -15.85 3.29 -13.37
N VAL A 250 -16.02 4.56 -12.95
CA VAL A 250 -16.74 5.56 -13.77
C VAL A 250 -16.01 5.72 -15.11
N GLY A 251 -16.71 5.52 -16.23
CA GLY A 251 -16.16 5.74 -17.56
C GLY A 251 -15.24 4.64 -18.07
N ALA A 252 -15.04 3.55 -17.31
CA ALA A 252 -14.34 2.37 -17.79
C ALA A 252 -15.06 1.85 -19.05
N SER A 253 -14.29 1.63 -20.12
CA SER A 253 -14.84 1.26 -21.43
C SER A 253 -14.17 0.01 -22.01
N VAL A 254 -14.94 -0.78 -22.75
CA VAL A 254 -14.46 -1.97 -23.43
C VAL A 254 -15.19 -2.20 -24.76
N LEU A 255 -14.44 -2.63 -25.77
CA LEU A 255 -14.97 -3.08 -27.06
C LEU A 255 -15.15 -4.61 -27.02
N VAL A 256 -16.38 -5.07 -27.18
CA VAL A 256 -16.71 -6.50 -27.07
C VAL A 256 -16.12 -7.29 -28.24
N GLY A 257 -15.45 -8.40 -27.92
CA GLY A 257 -14.84 -9.31 -28.91
C GLY A 257 -13.42 -8.98 -29.34
N ARG A 258 -12.77 -7.93 -28.78
CA ARG A 258 -11.31 -7.78 -28.84
C ARG A 258 -10.68 -8.09 -27.50
N LYS A 259 -9.81 -9.11 -27.43
CA LYS A 259 -8.92 -9.31 -26.27
C LYS A 259 -7.76 -8.31 -26.39
N HIS A 260 -7.66 -7.38 -25.45
CA HIS A 260 -6.50 -6.49 -25.39
C HIS A 260 -5.28 -7.29 -24.90
N SER A 261 -4.26 -7.46 -25.73
CA SER A 261 -3.07 -8.28 -25.44
C SER A 261 -1.95 -7.50 -24.72
N GLY A 262 -2.29 -6.52 -23.88
CA GLY A 262 -1.31 -5.68 -23.17
C GLY A 262 -1.74 -5.37 -21.73
N PRO A 263 -0.80 -5.11 -20.80
CA PRO A 263 -1.12 -4.81 -19.41
C PRO A 263 -1.90 -3.49 -19.31
N LEU A 264 -3.18 -3.62 -19.01
CA LEU A 264 -4.07 -2.53 -18.62
C LEU A 264 -3.73 -2.19 -17.17
N HIS A 265 -2.89 -1.19 -16.98
CA HIS A 265 -2.71 -0.59 -15.67
C HIS A 265 -3.90 0.31 -15.39
N ASP A 266 -4.60 0.04 -14.29
CA ASP A 266 -5.59 0.91 -13.68
C ASP A 266 -5.05 2.35 -13.65
N VAL A 267 -5.53 3.17 -14.58
CA VAL A 267 -5.46 4.61 -14.40
C VAL A 267 -6.67 4.96 -13.56
N ALA A 268 -6.59 4.64 -12.26
CA ALA A 268 -7.42 5.30 -11.28
C ALA A 268 -7.13 6.80 -11.46
N VAL A 269 -8.09 7.52 -12.03
CA VAL A 269 -8.08 8.97 -12.06
C VAL A 269 -8.37 9.38 -10.62
N GLY A 270 -7.31 9.38 -9.79
CA GLY A 270 -7.33 10.03 -8.49
C GLY A 270 -7.50 11.51 -8.72
N GLY A 271 -8.75 11.98 -8.63
CA GLY A 271 -9.06 13.39 -8.50
C GLY A 271 -8.55 13.89 -7.16
N SER A 272 -7.57 14.79 -7.20
CA SER A 272 -7.31 15.72 -6.11
C SER A 272 -8.06 17.01 -6.42
N VAL A 273 -9.07 17.34 -5.60
CA VAL A 273 -9.26 18.66 -4.96
C VAL A 273 -9.91 18.40 -3.61
#